data_AF-A0A645BZT7-F1
#
_entry.id   AF-A0A645BZT7-F1
#
_cell.length_a   1.000
_cell.length_b   1.000
_cell.length_c   1.000
_cell.angle_alpha   90.00
_cell.angle_beta   90.00
_cell.angle_gamma   90.00
#
_symmetry.space_group_name_H-M   'P 1'
#
loop_
_entity.id
_entity.type
_entity.pdbx_description
1 polymer ?
#
loop_
_entity_poly.entity_id
_entity_poly.type
_entity_poly.pdbx_seq_one_letter_code
_entity_poly.pdbx_strand_id
1 'polypeptide(L)' 'MNRGFVQQIRTYLRAGAKRSANIDYPNYGYGYGLLNIKGVFDQLR' A
#
# COMPACT_ATOMS: atom_id res chain seq x y z
N MET A 1 -13.18 15.55 8.11
CA MET A 1 -11.93 14.87 7.64
C MET A 1 -11.84 15.03 6.12
N ASN A 2 -10.73 15.57 5.60
CA ASN A 2 -10.60 15.86 4.17
C ASN A 2 -10.47 14.54 3.37
N ARG A 3 -11.46 14.21 2.53
CA ARG A 3 -11.52 12.93 1.78
C ARG A 3 -10.30 12.72 0.87
N GLY A 4 -9.76 13.80 0.30
CA GLY A 4 -8.57 13.74 -0.56
C GLY A 4 -7.33 13.27 0.19
N PHE A 5 -7.12 13.78 1.41
CA PHE A 5 -6.00 13.39 2.27
C PHE A 5 -6.04 11.91 2.65
N VAL A 6 -7.21 11.40 3.02
CA VAL A 6 -7.39 9.98 3.35
C VAL A 6 -7.13 9.09 2.13
N GLN A 7 -7.56 9.52 0.95
CA GLN A 7 -7.32 8.77 -0.29
C GLN A 7 -5.83 8.73 -0.65
N GLN A 8 -5.10 9.84 -0.47
CA GLN A 8 -3.65 9.90 -0.67
C GLN A 8 -2.92 8.92 0.27
N ILE A 9 -3.25 8.94 1.56
CA ILE A 9 -2.68 7.99 2.53
C ILE A 9 -2.90 6.54 2.08
N ARG A 10 -4.13 6.20 1.65
CA ARG A 10 -4.45 4.85 1.15
C ARG A 10 -3.63 4.48 -0.09
N THR A 11 -3.42 5.41 -1.01
CA THR A 11 -2.59 5.18 -2.21
C THR A 11 -1.17 4.81 -1.82
N TYR A 12 -0.53 5.60 -0.96
CA TYR A 12 0.85 5.32 -0.53
C TYR A 12 0.98 4.03 0.27
N LEU A 13 0.01 3.73 1.15
CA LEU A 13 -0.04 2.45 1.88
C LEU A 13 -0.10 1.25 0.94
N ARG A 14 -0.90 1.34 -0.15
CA ARG A 14 -1.06 0.26 -1.14
C ARG A 14 0.16 0.11 -2.04
N ALA A 15 0.78 1.22 -2.43
CA ALA A 15 1.94 1.24 -3.31
C ALA A 15 3.22 0.80 -2.57
N GLY A 16 3.36 1.15 -1.29
CA GLY A 16 4.50 0.78 -0.45
C GLY A 16 4.42 -0.62 0.18
N ALA A 17 3.28 -1.32 0.06
CA ALA A 17 3.09 -2.64 0.65
C ALA A 17 4.08 -3.68 0.10
N LYS A 18 4.61 -4.54 0.98
CA LYS A 18 5.52 -5.63 0.58
C LYS A 18 4.71 -6.78 -0.02
N ARG A 19 5.03 -7.15 -1.25
CA ARG A 19 4.40 -8.25 -2.00
C ARG A 19 5.35 -9.44 -2.12
N SER A 20 4.81 -10.65 -1.98
CA SER A 20 5.53 -11.89 -2.25
C SER A 20 5.38 -12.28 -3.72
N ALA A 21 6.44 -12.76 -4.36
CA ALA A 21 6.44 -13.05 -5.80
C ALA A 21 5.46 -14.16 -6.22
N ASN A 22 5.09 -15.06 -5.30
CA ASN A 22 4.22 -16.21 -5.58
C ASN A 22 2.74 -15.96 -5.26
N ILE A 23 2.35 -14.71 -5.02
CA ILE A 23 0.98 -14.32 -4.69
C ILE A 23 0.56 -13.19 -5.61
N ASP A 24 -0.59 -13.34 -6.27
CA ASP A 24 -1.19 -12.28 -7.06
C ASP A 24 -1.87 -11.25 -6.16
N TYR A 25 -1.51 -9.98 -6.33
CA TYR A 25 -2.09 -8.85 -5.59
C TYR A 25 -2.78 -7.87 -6.55
N PRO A 26 -3.87 -7.20 -6.15
CA PRO A 26 -4.54 -7.35 -4.86
C PRO A 26 -5.39 -8.62 -4.79
N ASN A 27 -5.57 -9.16 -3.58
CA ASN A 27 -6.46 -10.30 -3.34
C ASN A 27 -7.22 -10.17 -2.01
N TYR A 28 -8.23 -11.02 -1.80
CA TYR A 28 -9.09 -10.97 -0.61
C TYR A 28 -8.40 -11.41 0.69
N GLY A 29 -7.31 -12.20 0.63
CA GLY A 29 -6.61 -12.69 1.81
C GLY A 29 -5.57 -11.70 2.37
N TYR A 30 -4.81 -11.05 1.50
CA TYR A 30 -3.68 -10.19 1.86
C TYR A 30 -3.85 -8.73 1.43
N GLY A 31 -4.97 -8.38 0.80
CA GLY A 31 -5.18 -7.04 0.27
C GLY A 31 -4.10 -6.68 -0.76
N TYR A 32 -3.30 -5.65 -0.46
CA TYR A 32 -2.23 -5.16 -1.34
C TYR A 32 -0.83 -5.67 -0.98
N GLY A 33 -0.71 -6.48 0.08
CA GLY A 33 0.55 -6.94 0.64
C GLY A 33 0.67 -6.63 2.13
N LEU A 34 1.82 -7.00 2.70
CA LEU A 34 2.14 -6.69 4.09
C LEU A 34 2.47 -5.20 4.25
N LEU A 35 1.97 -4.59 5.32
CA LEU A 35 2.29 -3.20 5.66
C LEU A 35 3.82 -3.01 5.74
N ASN A 36 4.34 -2.04 4.99
CA ASN A 36 5.75 -1.69 4.98
C ASN A 36 5.91 -0.16 4.96
N ILE A 37 6.06 0.45 6.14
CA ILE A 37 6.12 1.91 6.29
C ILE A 37 7.31 2.52 5.54
N LYS A 38 8.48 1.87 5.55
CA LYS A 38 9.61 2.33 4.74
C LYS A 38 9.22 2.41 3.26
N GLY A 39 8.59 1.35 2.75
CA GLY A 39 8.09 1.30 1.37
C GLY A 39 7.09 2.42 1.07
N VAL A 40 6.23 2.80 2.01
CA VAL A 40 5.30 3.94 1.85
C VAL A 40 6.06 5.25 1.64
N PHE A 41 7.09 5.53 2.45
CA PHE A 41 7.92 6.72 2.27
C PHE A 41 8.77 6.68 1.00
N ASP A 42 9.20 5.48 0.57
CA ASP A 42 9.91 5.31 -0.71
C ASP A 42 9.01 5.66 -1.93
N GLN A 43 7.67 5.69 -1.76
CA GLN A 43 6.73 6.14 -2.80
C GLN A 43 6.54 7.68 -2.83
N LEU A 44 7.07 8.42 -1.86
CA LEU A 44 7.00 9.90 -1.81
C LEU A 44 8.11 10.59 -2.61
N ARG A 45 8.84 9.82 -3.43
CA ARG A 45 9.97 10.30 -4.23
C ARG A 45 9.55 11.26 -5.34
#